data_AF-A0A969LCF4-F1
#
_entry.id   AF-A0A969LCF4-F1
#
_cell.length_a   1.000
_cell.length_b   1.000
_cell.length_c   1.000
_cell.angle_alpha   90.00
_cell.angle_beta   90.00
_cell.angle_gamma   90.00
#
_symmetry.space_group_name_H-M   'P 1'
#
loop_
_entity.id
_entity.type
_entity.pdbx_description
1 polymer ?
#
loop_
_entity_poly.entity_id
_entity_poly.type
_entity_poly.pdbx_seq_one_letter_code
_entity_poly.pdbx_strand_id
1 'polypeptide(L)'
;MSALILRPGGAQAETLLVLEATSSYWVALAVHLHKAGYRVAVVNPMHLHNYARSLARRAKTDALYAHLLAQFAAERQPDTWTPPPQVYHELRQQLVTRETLQIAAVFRLSGLLHQRYPGDPQPTQDIEWDECGWPPGLQVTAVHRNHTRSDVAPARPQDRAEFFE
;
A
#
# COMPACT_ATOMS: atom_id res chain seq x y z
N MET A 1 15.55 3.58 1.79
CA MET A 1 15.13 3.47 3.21
C MET A 1 16.06 4.34 4.02
N SER A 2 15.55 5.41 4.60
CA SER A 2 16.37 6.37 5.33
C SER A 2 16.16 6.14 6.83
N ALA A 3 17.15 5.54 7.48
CA ALA A 3 17.25 5.55 8.94
C ALA A 3 18.20 6.68 9.30
N LEU A 4 17.80 7.58 10.20
CA LEU A 4 18.68 8.63 10.70
C LEU A 4 18.93 8.45 12.19
N ILE A 5 20.20 8.56 12.56
CA ILE A 5 20.67 8.63 13.93
C ILE A 5 20.62 10.10 14.36
N LEU A 6 19.74 10.43 15.31
CA LEU A 6 19.82 11.69 16.04
C LEU A 6 20.74 11.47 17.25
N ARG A 7 21.99 11.95 17.14
CA ARG A 7 23.01 11.86 18.21
C ARG A 7 22.92 13.11 19.12
N PRO A 8 23.40 13.06 20.38
CA PRO A 8 24.85 13.10 20.59
C PRO A 8 25.38 12.35 21.85
N GLY A 9 26.38 11.48 21.69
CA GLY A 9 27.48 11.30 22.67
C GLY A 9 27.22 10.52 23.96
N GLY A 10 25.98 10.15 24.28
CA GLY A 10 25.59 9.41 25.48
C GLY A 10 25.47 7.90 25.30
N ALA A 11 25.14 7.19 26.39
CA ALA A 11 24.88 5.75 26.41
C ALA A 11 23.74 5.36 25.44
N GLN A 12 23.63 4.08 25.06
CA GLN A 12 22.60 3.62 24.09
C GLN A 12 21.18 4.06 24.48
N ALA A 13 20.85 4.06 25.77
CA ALA A 13 19.54 4.43 26.30
C ALA A 13 19.18 5.92 26.12
N GLU A 14 20.16 6.79 25.90
CA GLU A 14 19.95 8.24 25.71
C GLU A 14 19.81 8.61 24.23
N THR A 15 20.19 7.71 23.32
CA THR A 15 20.14 7.95 21.88
C THR A 15 18.79 7.53 21.31
N LEU A 16 18.08 8.47 20.69
CA LEU A 16 16.83 8.21 19.96
C LEU A 16 17.11 7.95 18.48
N LEU A 17 16.72 6.78 18.01
CA LEU A 17 16.79 6.37 16.60
C LEU A 17 15.41 6.47 15.98
N VAL A 18 15.30 7.20 14.87
CA VAL A 18 14.01 7.44 14.22
C VAL A 18 13.97 6.68 12.90
N LEU A 19 12.92 5.89 12.75
CA LEU A 19 12.65 5.07 11.58
C LEU A 19 11.33 5.50 10.93
N GLU A 20 11.27 5.40 9.62
CA GLU A 20 10.03 5.59 8.88
C GLU A 20 9.43 4.23 8.48
N ALA A 21 8.11 4.11 8.62
CA ALA A 21 7.38 2.89 8.33
C ALA A 21 7.03 2.69 6.83
N THR A 22 7.98 2.88 5.91
CA THR A 22 7.72 2.83 4.44
C THR A 22 7.57 1.42 3.86
N SER A 23 7.99 0.37 4.59
CA SER A 23 7.95 -1.03 4.13
C SER A 23 7.77 -2.01 5.29
N SER A 24 7.98 -3.33 5.10
CA SER A 24 7.93 -4.30 6.20
C SER A 24 9.24 -4.42 7.00
N TYR A 25 10.35 -3.89 6.46
CA TYR A 25 11.70 -4.07 7.00
C TYR A 25 11.96 -3.30 8.30
N TRP A 26 11.34 -2.14 8.47
CA TRP A 26 11.56 -1.30 9.66
C TRP A 26 11.24 -2.05 10.95
N VAL A 27 10.32 -3.03 10.93
CA VAL A 27 9.96 -3.81 12.13
C VAL A 27 11.16 -4.59 12.64
N ALA A 28 11.84 -5.33 11.76
CA ALA A 28 13.00 -6.14 12.14
C ALA A 28 14.15 -5.25 12.65
N LEU A 29 14.37 -4.11 11.98
CA LEU A 29 15.36 -3.12 12.39
C LEU A 29 15.02 -2.49 13.74
N ALA A 30 13.77 -2.08 13.97
CA ALA A 30 13.30 -1.50 15.22
C ALA A 30 13.46 -2.48 16.38
N VAL A 31 13.08 -3.76 16.19
CA VAL A 31 13.29 -4.83 17.19
C VAL A 31 14.77 -4.99 17.50
N HIS A 32 15.64 -5.04 16.48
CA HIS A 32 17.07 -5.20 16.67
C HIS A 32 17.69 -4.04 17.46
N LEU A 33 17.35 -2.80 17.10
CA LEU A 33 17.85 -1.60 17.76
C LEU A 33 17.33 -1.48 19.20
N HIS A 34 16.06 -1.78 19.43
CA HIS A 34 15.48 -1.82 20.78
C HIS A 34 16.18 -2.87 21.65
N LYS A 35 16.45 -4.07 21.12
CA LYS A 35 17.21 -5.12 21.83
C LYS A 35 18.66 -4.71 22.13
N ALA A 36 19.25 -3.87 21.28
CA ALA A 36 20.59 -3.30 21.50
C ALA A 36 20.61 -2.16 22.54
N GLY A 37 19.46 -1.82 23.14
CA GLY A 37 19.34 -0.82 24.21
C GLY A 37 19.10 0.60 23.72
N TYR A 38 18.81 0.81 22.43
CA TYR A 38 18.48 2.13 21.90
C TYR A 38 17.01 2.48 22.11
N ARG A 39 16.72 3.77 22.29
CA ARG A 39 15.36 4.28 22.14
C ARG A 39 15.05 4.36 20.65
N VAL A 40 13.93 3.80 20.23
CA VAL A 40 13.50 3.81 18.83
C VAL A 40 12.19 4.57 18.73
N ALA A 41 12.01 5.43 17.74
CA ALA A 41 10.73 6.00 17.35
C ALA A 41 10.41 5.57 15.92
N VAL A 42 9.16 5.18 15.69
CA VAL A 42 8.68 4.78 14.36
C VAL A 42 7.62 5.77 13.90
N VAL A 43 7.89 6.42 12.77
CA VAL A 43 7.07 7.49 12.21
C VAL A 43 6.28 6.97 11.01
N ASN A 44 5.00 7.33 10.94
CA ASN A 44 4.17 7.06 9.78
C ASN A 44 4.69 7.86 8.56
N PRO A 45 4.96 7.23 7.40
CA PRO A 45 5.38 7.90 6.17
C PRO A 45 4.49 9.10 5.80
N MET A 46 3.17 8.99 6.03
CA MET A 46 2.21 10.06 5.75
C MET A 46 2.43 11.30 6.61
N HIS A 47 2.82 11.14 7.87
CA HIS A 47 3.09 12.26 8.77
C HIS A 47 4.32 13.03 8.30
N LEU A 48 5.37 12.30 7.91
CA LEU A 48 6.60 12.89 7.38
C LEU A 48 6.36 13.59 6.03
N HIS A 49 5.53 13.00 5.17
CA HIS A 49 5.10 13.63 3.90
C HIS A 49 4.37 14.95 4.12
N ASN A 50 3.37 14.96 5.02
CA ASN A 50 2.60 16.17 5.34
C ASN A 50 3.49 17.25 5.96
N TYR A 51 4.43 16.85 6.81
CA TYR A 51 5.43 17.75 7.38
C TYR A 51 6.34 18.36 6.31
N ALA A 52 6.87 17.56 5.37
CA ALA A 52 7.64 18.05 4.23
C ALA A 52 6.87 19.10 3.42
N ARG A 53 5.58 18.83 3.18
CA ARG A 53 4.68 19.75 2.47
C ARG A 53 4.50 21.07 3.23
N SER A 54 4.34 21.04 4.55
CA SER A 54 4.24 22.27 5.36
C SER A 54 5.50 23.14 5.31
N LEU A 55 6.66 22.54 5.05
CA LEU A 55 7.93 23.24 4.88
C LEU A 55 8.19 23.69 3.43
N ALA A 56 7.27 23.41 2.49
CA ALA A 56 7.47 23.56 1.05
C ALA A 56 8.75 22.87 0.53
N ARG A 57 9.18 21.79 1.20
CA ARG A 57 10.39 21.04 0.87
C ARG A 57 10.06 19.72 0.20
N ARG A 58 10.81 19.38 -0.86
CA ARG A 58 10.76 18.05 -1.50
C ARG A 58 12.11 17.37 -1.31
N ALA A 59 12.17 16.39 -0.42
CA ALA A 59 13.37 15.59 -0.23
C ALA A 59 13.48 14.57 -1.38
N LYS A 60 14.38 14.82 -2.34
CA LYS A 60 14.63 13.92 -3.48
C LYS A 60 15.81 12.98 -3.25
N THR A 61 16.67 13.29 -2.29
CA THR A 61 17.87 12.50 -1.95
C THR A 61 17.75 11.92 -0.54
N ASP A 62 18.39 10.78 -0.32
CA ASP A 62 18.38 10.11 0.99
C ASP A 62 18.95 11.00 2.11
N ALA A 63 19.94 11.86 1.81
CA ALA A 63 20.52 12.78 2.79
C ALA A 63 19.53 13.88 3.22
N LEU A 64 18.80 14.48 2.27
CA LEU A 64 17.75 15.46 2.58
C LEU A 64 16.61 14.80 3.35
N TYR A 65 16.29 13.56 3.01
CA TYR A 65 15.25 12.79 3.67
C TYR A 65 15.61 12.49 5.13
N ALA A 66 16.86 12.09 5.37
CA ALA A 66 17.38 11.88 6.70
C ALA A 66 17.30 13.19 7.52
N HIS A 67 17.75 14.31 6.95
CA HIS A 67 17.66 15.62 7.61
C HIS A 67 16.21 16.02 7.94
N LEU A 68 15.26 15.79 7.02
CA LEU A 68 13.84 16.03 7.24
C LEU A 68 13.30 15.18 8.40
N LEU A 69 13.67 13.90 8.46
CA LEU A 69 13.29 13.00 9.54
C LEU A 69 13.88 13.45 10.89
N ALA A 70 15.14 13.92 10.89
CA ALA A 70 15.78 14.55 12.04
C ALA A 70 14.97 15.73 12.57
N GLN A 71 14.67 16.66 11.66
CA GLN A 71 13.98 17.89 11.99
C GLN A 71 12.57 17.58 12.50
N PHE A 72 11.85 16.66 11.84
CA PHE A 72 10.54 16.19 12.28
C PHE A 72 10.60 15.66 13.71
N ALA A 73 11.57 14.80 14.03
CA ALA A 73 11.65 14.22 15.36
C ALA A 73 12.11 15.21 16.44
N ALA A 74 12.96 16.17 16.11
CA ALA A 74 13.33 17.25 17.02
C ALA A 74 12.12 18.16 17.37
N GLU A 75 11.29 18.49 16.38
CA GLU A 75 10.14 19.36 16.56
C GLU A 75 8.92 18.64 17.16
N ARG A 76 8.63 17.42 16.70
CA ARG A 76 7.41 16.69 17.05
C ARG A 76 7.59 15.69 18.18
N GLN A 77 8.84 15.38 18.55
CA GLN A 77 9.18 14.49 19.67
C GLN A 77 8.33 13.21 19.68
N PRO A 78 8.40 12.39 18.62
CA PRO A 78 7.55 11.21 18.50
C PRO A 78 7.78 10.24 19.66
N ASP A 79 6.70 9.56 20.04
CA ASP A 79 6.74 8.57 21.11
C ASP A 79 7.75 7.46 20.85
N THR A 80 8.34 6.95 21.93
CA THR A 80 9.25 5.81 21.85
C THR A 80 8.44 4.55 21.52
N TRP A 81 8.80 3.92 20.42
CA TRP A 81 8.24 2.66 19.96
C TRP A 81 8.65 1.52 20.88
N THR A 82 7.70 0.63 21.13
CA THR A 82 7.92 -0.62 21.86
C THR A 82 7.59 -1.81 20.95
N PRO A 83 8.35 -2.91 21.07
CA PRO A 83 8.11 -4.09 20.27
C PRO A 83 6.72 -4.65 20.56
N PRO A 84 5.94 -4.98 19.51
CA PRO A 84 4.64 -5.59 19.73
C PRO A 84 4.81 -6.99 20.36
N PRO A 85 3.78 -7.51 21.06
CA PRO A 85 3.83 -8.84 21.66
C PRO A 85 4.12 -9.93 20.64
N GLN A 86 4.69 -11.06 21.07
CA GLN A 86 5.01 -12.20 20.20
C GLN A 86 3.81 -12.68 19.37
N VAL A 87 2.62 -12.69 19.97
CA VAL A 87 1.35 -13.06 19.31
C VAL A 87 1.08 -12.20 18.06
N TYR A 88 1.45 -10.92 18.07
CA TYR A 88 1.29 -10.05 16.90
C TYR A 88 2.16 -10.53 15.73
N HIS A 89 3.39 -10.97 16.02
CA HIS A 89 4.29 -11.47 14.99
C HIS A 89 3.77 -12.76 14.35
N GLU A 90 3.23 -13.67 15.16
CA GLU A 90 2.63 -14.93 14.70
C GLU A 90 1.41 -14.68 13.80
N LEU A 91 0.47 -13.82 14.24
CA LEU A 91 -0.69 -13.45 13.45
C LEU A 91 -0.29 -12.79 12.13
N ARG A 92 0.66 -11.86 12.17
CA ARG A 92 1.17 -11.18 10.98
C ARG A 92 1.80 -12.17 10.00
N GLN A 93 2.54 -13.16 10.49
CA GLN A 93 3.13 -14.20 9.65
C GLN A 93 2.03 -15.03 8.96
N GLN A 94 0.99 -15.46 9.70
CA GLN A 94 -0.14 -16.20 9.12
C GLN A 94 -0.88 -15.40 8.04
N LEU A 95 -1.12 -14.10 8.28
CA LEU A 95 -1.77 -13.22 7.32
C LEU A 95 -0.95 -13.09 6.03
N VAL A 96 0.36 -12.82 6.15
CA VAL A 96 1.27 -12.71 4.99
C VAL A 96 1.33 -14.03 4.21
N THR A 97 1.41 -15.17 4.90
CA THR A 97 1.37 -16.49 4.26
C THR A 97 0.07 -16.69 3.49
N ARG A 98 -1.08 -16.37 4.09
CA ARG A 98 -2.39 -16.47 3.43
C ARG A 98 -2.44 -15.61 2.16
N GLU A 99 -2.04 -14.35 2.25
CA GLU A 99 -2.03 -13.43 1.10
C GLU A 99 -1.11 -13.94 -0.02
N THR A 100 0.08 -14.42 0.36
CA THR A 100 1.05 -14.98 -0.59
C THR A 100 0.46 -16.18 -1.34
N LEU A 101 -0.21 -17.09 -0.62
CA LEU A 101 -0.86 -18.26 -1.21
C LEU A 101 -2.04 -17.88 -2.12
N GLN A 102 -2.84 -16.88 -1.74
CA GLN A 102 -3.93 -16.37 -2.56
C GLN A 102 -3.42 -15.77 -3.87
N ILE A 103 -2.37 -14.93 -3.79
CA ILE A 103 -1.72 -14.33 -4.94
C ILE A 103 -1.15 -15.43 -5.86
N ALA A 104 -0.44 -16.40 -5.30
CA ALA A 104 0.11 -17.52 -6.06
C ALA A 104 -0.99 -18.35 -6.76
N ALA A 105 -2.13 -18.58 -6.10
CA ALA A 105 -3.26 -19.28 -6.71
C ALA A 105 -3.86 -18.51 -7.89
N VAL A 106 -4.01 -17.19 -7.77
CA VAL A 106 -4.49 -16.33 -8.87
C VAL A 106 -3.52 -16.36 -10.05
N PHE A 107 -2.21 -16.20 -9.79
CA PHE A 107 -1.20 -16.29 -10.84
C PHE A 107 -1.17 -17.67 -11.50
N ARG A 108 -1.32 -18.75 -10.72
CA ARG A 108 -1.43 -20.11 -11.23
C ARG A 108 -2.63 -20.28 -12.15
N LEU A 109 -3.81 -19.81 -11.73
CA LEU A 109 -5.02 -19.91 -12.54
C LEU A 109 -4.88 -19.11 -13.84
N SER A 110 -4.37 -17.87 -13.76
CA SER A 110 -4.09 -17.03 -14.93
C SER A 110 -3.14 -17.73 -15.92
N GLY A 111 -2.07 -18.35 -15.42
CA GLY A 111 -1.14 -19.13 -16.24
C GLY A 111 -1.81 -20.34 -16.91
N LEU A 112 -2.67 -21.08 -16.18
CA LEU A 112 -3.41 -22.21 -16.75
C LEU A 112 -4.42 -21.76 -17.83
N LEU A 113 -5.08 -20.62 -17.63
CA LEU A 113 -5.99 -20.06 -18.63
C LEU A 113 -5.24 -19.66 -19.89
N HIS A 114 -4.08 -19.00 -19.76
CA HIS A 114 -3.26 -18.64 -20.92
C HIS A 114 -2.74 -19.86 -21.70
N GLN A 115 -2.36 -20.93 -20.99
CA GLN A 115 -1.95 -22.19 -21.64
C GLN A 115 -3.11 -22.87 -22.38
N ARG A 116 -4.33 -22.78 -21.82
CA ARG A 116 -5.53 -23.39 -22.40
C ARG A 116 -6.11 -22.57 -23.56
N TYR A 117 -5.92 -21.25 -23.55
CA TYR A 117 -6.41 -20.31 -24.56
C TYR A 117 -5.29 -19.35 -25.00
N PRO A 118 -4.32 -19.83 -25.80
CA PRO A 118 -3.25 -19.00 -26.33
C PRO A 118 -3.82 -18.07 -27.41
N GLY A 119 -4.07 -16.80 -27.07
CA GLY A 119 -4.54 -15.78 -28.03
C GLY A 119 -5.75 -14.95 -27.58
N ASP A 120 -6.28 -15.18 -26.39
CA ASP A 120 -7.36 -14.34 -25.85
C ASP A 120 -6.92 -12.87 -25.78
N PRO A 121 -7.69 -11.92 -26.33
CA PRO A 121 -7.33 -10.51 -26.28
C PRO A 121 -7.28 -10.05 -24.82
N GLN A 122 -6.22 -9.32 -24.45
CA GLN A 122 -6.17 -8.64 -23.15
C GLN A 122 -7.42 -7.75 -23.01
N PRO A 123 -8.01 -7.62 -21.81
CA PRO A 123 -9.12 -6.70 -21.60
C PRO A 123 -8.60 -5.26 -21.73
N THR A 124 -8.48 -4.78 -22.95
CA THR A 124 -8.44 -3.35 -23.25
C THR A 124 -9.82 -2.77 -22.97
N GLN A 125 -9.87 -1.53 -22.48
CA GLN A 125 -11.06 -0.87 -21.93
C GLN A 125 -12.28 -0.80 -22.87
N ASP A 126 -12.14 -1.17 -24.14
CA ASP A 126 -13.18 -1.07 -25.16
C ASP A 126 -13.41 -2.42 -25.87
N ILE A 127 -13.89 -3.44 -25.13
CA ILE A 127 -14.51 -4.62 -25.75
C ILE A 127 -16.03 -4.42 -25.68
N GLU A 128 -16.66 -4.15 -26.82
CA GLU A 128 -18.11 -4.32 -26.97
C GLU A 128 -18.41 -5.82 -26.88
N TRP A 129 -19.16 -6.21 -25.85
CA TRP A 129 -19.29 -7.59 -25.37
C TRP A 129 -20.23 -8.50 -26.20
N ASP A 130 -20.69 -8.06 -27.36
CA ASP A 130 -21.79 -8.72 -28.08
C ASP A 130 -21.36 -9.87 -29.02
N GLU A 131 -20.07 -10.08 -29.27
CA GLU A 131 -19.59 -11.09 -30.26
C GLU A 131 -18.65 -12.18 -29.71
N CYS A 132 -18.48 -12.33 -28.39
CA CYS A 132 -17.71 -13.47 -27.87
C CYS A 132 -18.60 -14.73 -27.77
N GLY A 133 -18.46 -15.63 -28.75
CA GLY A 133 -19.08 -16.95 -28.79
C GLY A 133 -18.57 -17.90 -27.69
N TRP A 134 -19.08 -17.75 -26.48
CA TRP A 134 -18.83 -18.69 -25.38
C TRP A 134 -19.39 -20.09 -25.70
N PRO A 135 -18.70 -21.17 -25.31
CA PRO A 135 -19.20 -22.53 -25.50
C PRO A 135 -20.53 -22.70 -24.74
N PRO A 136 -21.55 -23.34 -25.35
CA PRO A 136 -22.85 -23.54 -24.71
C PRO A 136 -22.70 -24.36 -23.42
N GLY A 137 -23.15 -23.80 -22.30
CA GLY A 137 -23.16 -24.46 -20.98
C GLY A 137 -22.20 -23.88 -19.92
N LEU A 138 -21.36 -22.90 -20.26
CA LEU A 138 -20.46 -22.26 -19.30
C LEU A 138 -21.12 -21.05 -18.63
N GLN A 139 -21.50 -21.14 -17.34
CA GLN A 139 -21.93 -19.98 -16.56
C GLN A 139 -20.70 -19.28 -15.97
N VAL A 140 -20.39 -18.08 -16.47
CA VAL A 140 -19.32 -17.23 -15.92
C VAL A 140 -19.94 -16.02 -15.25
N THR A 141 -19.65 -15.81 -13.97
CA THR A 141 -20.04 -14.58 -13.25
C THR A 141 -18.84 -13.65 -13.21
N ALA A 142 -18.91 -12.52 -13.92
CA ALA A 142 -17.90 -11.49 -13.86
C ALA A 142 -18.02 -10.71 -12.54
N VAL A 143 -16.94 -10.66 -11.75
CA VAL A 143 -16.86 -9.85 -10.53
C VAL A 143 -15.93 -8.67 -10.80
N HIS A 144 -16.50 -7.53 -11.20
CA HIS A 144 -15.73 -6.29 -11.36
C HIS A 144 -15.57 -5.59 -10.01
N ARG A 145 -14.33 -5.32 -9.58
CA ARG A 145 -14.07 -4.44 -8.43
C ARG A 145 -14.08 -3.00 -8.92
N ASN A 146 -15.20 -2.28 -8.73
CA ASN A 146 -15.18 -0.83 -8.84
C ASN A 146 -14.39 -0.24 -7.67
N HIS A 147 -13.20 0.27 -7.96
CA HIS A 147 -12.56 1.29 -7.14
C HIS A 147 -12.60 2.60 -7.91
N THR A 148 -13.27 3.58 -7.29
CA THR A 148 -13.27 5.03 -7.55
C THR A 148 -14.29 5.63 -8.53
N ARG A 149 -15.12 6.49 -7.92
CA ARG A 149 -15.75 7.73 -8.40
C ARG A 149 -17.11 7.67 -9.12
N SER A 150 -18.01 8.50 -8.59
CA SER A 150 -19.29 8.98 -9.12
C SER A 150 -19.25 9.24 -10.62
N ASP A 151 -20.29 8.84 -11.35
CA ASP A 151 -21.05 9.74 -12.23
C ASP A 151 -22.33 9.10 -12.76
N VAL A 152 -23.27 9.99 -13.05
CA VAL A 152 -24.70 9.85 -13.33
C VAL A 152 -25.00 9.02 -14.58
N ALA A 153 -26.01 8.15 -14.51
CA ALA A 153 -26.53 7.42 -15.67
C ALA A 153 -27.28 8.36 -16.64
N PRO A 154 -27.01 8.34 -17.96
CA PRO A 154 -27.86 9.04 -18.92
C PRO A 154 -29.19 8.27 -19.14
N ALA A 155 -30.28 9.03 -19.16
CA ALA A 155 -31.64 8.55 -19.38
C ALA A 155 -31.83 7.92 -20.77
N ARG A 156 -32.71 6.91 -20.86
CA ARG A 156 -33.12 6.27 -22.12
C ARG A 156 -33.97 7.23 -22.96
N PRO A 157 -33.75 7.33 -24.28
CA PRO A 157 -34.64 8.10 -25.15
C PRO A 157 -35.84 7.24 -25.55
N GLN A 158 -36.85 7.15 -24.67
CA GLN A 158 -38.17 6.60 -25.01
C GLN A 158 -39.32 7.60 -24.81
N ASP A 159 -39.06 8.81 -24.32
CA ASP A 159 -40.09 9.83 -24.14
C ASP A 159 -39.87 10.99 -25.11
N ARG A 160 -40.31 10.81 -26.37
CA ARG A 160 -40.47 11.93 -27.31
C ARG A 160 -41.65 11.69 -28.26
N ALA A 161 -42.86 11.77 -27.71
CA ALA A 161 -44.06 12.12 -28.46
C ALA A 161 -45.18 12.56 -27.51
N GLU A 162 -45.74 13.74 -27.81
CA GLU A 162 -47.10 14.21 -27.50
C GLU A 162 -47.42 14.71 -26.09
N PHE A 163 -47.41 16.05 -25.91
CA PHE A 163 -48.54 16.84 -25.41
C PHE A 163 -48.40 18.32 -25.85
N PHE A 164 -49.29 18.75 -26.75
CA PHE A 164 -49.82 20.10 -27.16
C PHE A 164 -49.00 21.38 -26.91
N GLU A 165 -48.91 22.37 -27.81
CA GLU A 165 -49.89 22.95 -28.76
C GLU A 165 -49.41 23.05 -30.22
#